data_AF-A0A4D7DAD5-F1
#
_entry.id   AF-A0A4D7DAD5-F1
#
_cell.length_a   1.000
_cell.length_b   1.000
_cell.length_c   1.000
_cell.angle_alpha   90.00
_cell.angle_beta   90.00
_cell.angle_gamma   90.00
#
_symmetry.space_group_name_H-M   'P 1'
#
loop_
_entity.id
_entity.type
_entity.pdbx_description
1 polymer ?
#
loop_
_entity_poly.entity_id
_entity_poly.type
_entity_poly.pdbx_seq_one_letter_code
_entity_poly.pdbx_strand_id
1 'polypeptide(L)'
;MTLQTMTRQHRVELARSYLAAGAIAQGHWRRQDEQGRELVCLLAAFGKDINGTEDCPAALMPRWLARFVPAVVDGLPSHQLQRLASGLIDRAARWPVLDGDAWTRVHFGLMMEIVWYATDVARWLDASAGRVYGAKPAARERFDDVLRACDDVWRALYHQQELEAAGEAARHQHALAPRLTLGTAGQERLALKAAEHAVHAAYRAADGSAVDAACYMAQAAKLARDYRSEHAAWRFVVDVLFRLLDKEIGK
;
A
#
# COMPACT_ATOMS: atom_id res chain seq x y z
N MET A 1 20.75 -7.94 -31.81
CA MET A 1 21.22 -7.10 -30.69
C MET A 1 20.99 -7.85 -29.41
N THR A 2 22.05 -8.40 -28.83
CA THR A 2 22.01 -8.98 -27.48
C THR A 2 21.68 -7.84 -26.51
N LEU A 3 20.54 -7.92 -25.82
CA LEU A 3 20.21 -7.00 -24.73
C LEU A 3 21.33 -7.14 -23.70
N GLN A 4 22.27 -6.19 -23.68
CA GLN A 4 23.18 -6.05 -22.55
C GLN A 4 22.28 -5.91 -21.32
N THR A 5 22.38 -6.90 -20.42
CA THR A 5 21.60 -6.90 -19.19
C THR A 5 22.04 -5.69 -18.39
N MET A 6 21.21 -4.65 -18.32
CA MET A 6 21.51 -3.46 -17.54
C MET A 6 21.71 -3.84 -16.07
N THR A 7 22.86 -3.48 -15.52
CA THR A 7 23.17 -3.65 -14.10
C THR A 7 22.25 -2.77 -13.25
N ARG A 8 22.02 -3.15 -11.99
CA ARG A 8 21.25 -2.33 -11.05
C ARG A 8 21.77 -0.89 -10.96
N GLN A 9 23.10 -0.72 -10.97
CA GLN A 9 23.74 0.59 -10.93
C GLN A 9 23.34 1.45 -12.13
N HIS A 10 23.43 0.92 -13.37
CA HIS A 10 23.01 1.66 -14.56
C HIS A 10 21.51 2.00 -14.53
N ARG A 11 20.68 1.11 -13.99
CA ARG A 11 19.24 1.37 -13.81
C ARG A 11 18.97 2.53 -12.84
N VAL A 12 19.71 2.58 -11.74
CA VAL A 12 19.63 3.68 -10.76
C VAL A 12 20.12 4.99 -11.36
N GLU A 13 21.23 4.98 -12.10
CA GLU A 13 21.77 6.17 -12.79
C GLU A 13 20.78 6.71 -13.84
N LEU A 14 20.14 5.83 -14.61
CA LEU A 14 19.08 6.20 -15.54
C LEU A 14 17.87 6.82 -14.80
N ALA A 15 17.45 6.22 -13.69
CA ALA A 15 16.35 6.77 -12.90
C ALA A 15 16.70 8.16 -12.34
N ARG A 16 17.95 8.37 -11.90
CA ARG A 16 18.45 9.69 -11.48
C ARG A 16 18.42 10.72 -12.60
N SER A 17 18.74 10.34 -13.85
CA SER A 17 18.66 11.29 -14.97
C SER A 17 17.22 11.71 -15.28
N TYR A 18 16.25 10.79 -15.22
CA TYR A 18 14.83 11.17 -15.37
C TYR A 18 14.35 12.04 -14.20
N LEU A 19 14.78 11.76 -12.97
CA LEU A 19 14.47 12.60 -11.81
C LEU A 19 15.03 14.02 -11.96
N ALA A 20 16.30 14.15 -12.33
CA ALA A 20 16.97 15.44 -12.52
C ALA A 20 16.35 16.27 -13.64
N ALA A 21 15.86 15.62 -14.71
CA ALA A 21 15.17 16.27 -15.82
C ALA A 21 13.71 16.67 -15.53
N GLY A 22 13.17 16.32 -14.34
CA GLY A 22 11.75 16.49 -14.04
C GLY A 22 10.85 15.68 -14.98
N ALA A 23 11.32 14.50 -15.40
CA ALA A 23 10.68 13.67 -16.42
C ALA A 23 9.95 12.43 -15.84
N ILE A 24 9.83 12.35 -14.51
CA ILE A 24 9.03 11.32 -13.84
C ILE A 24 7.59 11.84 -13.68
N ALA A 25 6.61 11.08 -14.15
CA ALA A 25 5.20 11.44 -14.17
C ALA A 25 4.29 10.30 -13.67
N GLN A 26 3.02 10.63 -13.35
CA GLN A 26 1.97 9.70 -12.93
C GLN A 26 1.10 9.26 -14.12
N GLY A 27 0.39 8.13 -13.98
CA GLY A 27 -0.70 7.69 -14.85
C GLY A 27 -0.29 7.12 -16.22
N HIS A 28 1.00 7.12 -16.57
CA HIS A 28 1.49 6.58 -17.84
C HIS A 28 2.86 5.93 -17.68
N TRP A 29 3.06 4.75 -18.30
CA TRP A 29 4.38 4.10 -18.35
C TRP A 29 5.42 4.97 -19.05
N ARG A 30 5.09 5.42 -20.25
CA ARG A 30 5.87 6.35 -21.07
C ARG A 30 4.93 7.22 -21.89
N ARG A 31 5.24 8.50 -22.04
CA ARG A 31 4.59 9.42 -22.99
C ARG A 31 5.56 10.54 -23.38
N GLN A 32 5.22 11.33 -24.37
CA GLN A 32 5.92 12.58 -24.66
C GLN A 32 5.10 13.78 -24.16
N ASP A 33 5.77 14.82 -23.68
CA ASP A 33 5.13 16.12 -23.46
C ASP A 33 5.05 16.94 -24.77
N GLU A 34 4.42 18.11 -24.72
CA GLU A 34 4.22 18.99 -25.88
C GLU A 34 5.54 19.48 -26.50
N GLN A 35 6.65 19.40 -25.76
CA GLN A 35 7.99 19.78 -26.19
C GLN A 35 8.79 18.58 -26.71
N GLY A 36 8.16 17.40 -26.82
CA GLY A 36 8.78 16.16 -27.28
C GLY A 36 9.66 15.47 -26.23
N ARG A 37 9.68 15.92 -24.97
CA ARG A 37 10.46 15.28 -23.92
C ARG A 37 9.76 13.99 -23.47
N GLU A 38 10.53 12.91 -23.31
CA GLU A 38 9.99 11.65 -22.78
C GLU A 38 9.70 11.80 -21.28
N LEU A 39 8.45 11.55 -20.90
CA LEU A 39 8.00 11.40 -19.52
C LEU A 39 7.75 9.92 -19.22
N VAL A 40 8.16 9.47 -18.04
CA VAL A 40 8.09 8.04 -17.65
C VAL A 40 7.51 7.89 -16.25
N CYS A 41 6.86 6.78 -15.94
CA CYS A 41 6.54 6.47 -14.55
C CYS A 41 7.81 6.16 -13.75
N LEU A 42 7.73 6.23 -12.42
CA LEU A 42 8.88 5.98 -11.55
C LEU A 42 9.52 4.60 -11.79
N LEU A 43 8.71 3.56 -12.06
CA LEU A 43 9.25 2.23 -12.32
C LEU A 43 9.94 2.16 -13.70
N ALA A 44 9.34 2.76 -14.73
CA ALA A 44 9.89 2.86 -16.09
C ALA A 44 11.18 3.71 -16.15
N ALA A 45 11.40 4.60 -15.17
CA ALA A 45 12.64 5.37 -15.05
C ALA A 45 13.88 4.48 -14.83
N PHE A 46 13.72 3.27 -14.30
CA PHE A 46 14.82 2.33 -14.10
C PHE A 46 15.24 1.55 -15.35
N GLY A 47 14.57 1.72 -16.49
CA GLY A 47 14.96 1.00 -17.71
C GLY A 47 13.97 1.15 -18.84
N LYS A 48 14.47 1.39 -20.07
CA LYS A 48 13.65 1.48 -21.29
C LYS A 48 12.93 0.17 -21.63
N ASP A 49 13.45 -0.93 -21.10
CA ASP A 49 12.87 -2.26 -21.18
C ASP A 49 11.68 -2.47 -20.25
N ILE A 50 11.42 -1.54 -19.31
CA ILE A 50 10.30 -1.63 -18.37
C ILE A 50 9.11 -0.83 -18.90
N ASN A 51 8.08 -1.53 -19.38
CA ASN A 51 6.81 -0.98 -19.87
C ASN A 51 5.58 -1.57 -19.13
N GLY A 52 5.85 -2.36 -18.10
CA GLY A 52 4.88 -2.99 -17.23
C GLY A 52 5.54 -3.44 -15.94
N THR A 53 4.73 -3.76 -14.92
CA THR A 53 5.23 -4.30 -13.65
C THR A 53 5.94 -5.65 -13.83
N GLU A 54 5.51 -6.41 -14.83
CA GLU A 54 6.05 -7.73 -15.18
C GLU A 54 7.39 -7.67 -15.92
N ASP A 55 7.74 -6.51 -16.50
CA ASP A 55 9.02 -6.30 -17.18
C ASP A 55 10.14 -5.96 -16.19
N CYS A 56 9.80 -5.70 -14.92
CA CYS A 56 10.79 -5.34 -13.91
C CYS A 56 11.66 -6.55 -13.55
N PRO A 57 12.99 -6.50 -13.75
CA PRO A 57 13.85 -7.63 -13.43
C PRO A 57 13.92 -7.85 -11.91
N ALA A 58 13.85 -9.11 -11.47
CA ALA A 58 14.00 -9.47 -10.06
C ALA A 58 15.34 -9.03 -9.46
N ALA A 59 16.37 -8.87 -10.30
CA ALA A 59 17.66 -8.30 -9.91
C ALA A 59 17.58 -6.81 -9.52
N LEU A 60 16.58 -6.06 -9.99
CA LEU A 60 16.33 -4.69 -9.53
C LEU A 60 15.56 -4.70 -8.21
N MET A 61 14.36 -5.29 -8.19
CA MET A 61 13.49 -5.36 -7.00
C MET A 61 12.55 -6.57 -7.08
N PRO A 62 11.99 -7.04 -5.95
CA PRO A 62 11.01 -8.13 -5.97
C PRO A 62 9.71 -7.72 -6.69
N ARG A 63 9.02 -8.72 -7.27
CA ARG A 63 7.80 -8.52 -8.07
C ARG A 63 6.69 -7.80 -7.30
N TRP A 64 6.55 -8.05 -6.00
CA TRP A 64 5.56 -7.35 -5.18
C TRP A 64 5.83 -5.83 -5.15
N LEU A 65 7.10 -5.41 -5.04
CA LEU A 65 7.48 -4.00 -5.01
C LEU A 65 7.32 -3.36 -6.40
N ALA A 66 7.66 -4.08 -7.47
CA ALA A 66 7.42 -3.64 -8.84
C ALA A 66 5.92 -3.37 -9.10
N ARG A 67 5.02 -4.19 -8.56
CA ARG A 67 3.57 -3.94 -8.61
C ARG A 67 3.12 -2.80 -7.70
N PHE A 68 3.78 -2.65 -6.56
CA PHE A 68 3.45 -1.65 -5.56
C PHE A 68 3.77 -0.21 -5.98
N VAL A 69 4.93 0.00 -6.58
CA VAL A 69 5.43 1.34 -6.91
C VAL A 69 4.44 2.15 -7.77
N PRO A 70 3.90 1.63 -8.90
CA PRO A 70 2.94 2.39 -9.70
C PRO A 70 1.66 2.76 -8.93
N ALA A 71 1.11 1.83 -8.13
CA ALA A 71 -0.10 2.09 -7.36
C ALA A 71 0.10 3.23 -6.33
N VAL A 72 1.24 3.24 -5.63
CA VAL A 72 1.58 4.32 -4.71
C VAL A 72 1.82 5.63 -5.44
N VAL A 73 2.56 5.59 -6.56
CA VAL A 73 2.83 6.76 -7.40
C VAL A 73 1.52 7.39 -7.82
N ASP A 74 0.56 6.63 -8.34
CA ASP A 74 -0.70 7.16 -8.84
C ASP A 74 -1.66 7.62 -7.73
N GLY A 75 -1.53 7.09 -6.50
CA GLY A 75 -2.31 7.52 -5.34
C GLY A 75 -1.82 8.81 -4.65
N LEU A 76 -0.56 9.20 -4.86
CA LEU A 76 0.03 10.38 -4.24
C LEU A 76 -0.41 11.70 -4.91
N PRO A 77 -0.49 12.81 -4.15
CA PRO A 77 -0.49 14.14 -4.76
C PRO A 77 0.77 14.35 -5.61
N SER A 78 0.63 15.01 -6.76
CA SER A 78 1.75 15.31 -7.67
C SER A 78 2.93 16.01 -6.98
N HIS A 79 2.67 16.91 -6.01
CA HIS A 79 3.73 17.59 -5.26
C HIS A 79 4.56 16.67 -4.34
N GLN A 80 4.10 15.45 -4.05
CA GLN A 80 4.84 14.44 -3.28
C GLN A 80 5.66 13.49 -4.17
N LEU A 81 5.44 13.50 -5.49
CA LEU A 81 6.07 12.56 -6.42
C LEU A 81 7.60 12.63 -6.37
N GLN A 82 8.16 13.85 -6.34
CA GLN A 82 9.60 14.05 -6.32
C GLN A 82 10.25 13.45 -5.05
N ARG A 83 9.58 13.58 -3.89
CA ARG A 83 10.05 13.00 -2.62
C ARG A 83 10.06 11.47 -2.67
N LEU A 84 8.97 10.87 -3.17
CA LEU A 84 8.91 9.42 -3.36
C LEU A 84 10.00 8.96 -4.34
N ALA A 85 10.09 9.60 -5.50
CA ALA A 85 11.03 9.23 -6.54
C ALA A 85 12.49 9.28 -6.05
N SER A 86 12.92 10.40 -5.47
CA SER A 86 14.27 10.53 -4.91
C SER A 86 14.52 9.48 -3.83
N GLY A 87 13.61 9.35 -2.86
CA GLY A 87 13.78 8.42 -1.75
C GLY A 87 13.86 6.95 -2.18
N LEU A 88 13.08 6.55 -3.19
CA LEU A 88 13.11 5.19 -3.71
C LEU A 88 14.40 4.94 -4.51
N ILE A 89 14.80 5.88 -5.37
CA ILE A 89 16.02 5.78 -6.19
C ILE A 89 17.27 5.70 -5.31
N ASP A 90 17.34 6.49 -4.24
CA ASP A 90 18.47 6.48 -3.30
C ASP A 90 18.56 5.19 -2.49
N ARG A 91 17.41 4.58 -2.15
CA ARG A 91 17.36 3.24 -1.54
C ARG A 91 17.72 2.16 -2.55
N ALA A 92 17.29 2.29 -3.80
CA ALA A 92 17.59 1.32 -4.86
C ALA A 92 19.09 1.13 -5.10
N ALA A 93 19.89 2.18 -4.95
CA ALA A 93 21.35 2.11 -4.97
C ALA A 93 21.94 1.19 -3.88
N ARG A 94 21.23 1.05 -2.75
CA ARG A 94 21.67 0.34 -1.54
C ARG A 94 21.03 -1.03 -1.36
N TRP A 95 20.10 -1.43 -2.23
CA TRP A 95 19.47 -2.75 -2.20
C TRP A 95 20.39 -3.98 -2.41
N PRO A 96 21.63 -3.91 -2.92
CA PRO A 96 22.48 -5.12 -2.99
C PRO A 96 22.67 -5.85 -1.65
N VAL A 97 22.46 -5.18 -0.52
CA VAL A 97 22.55 -5.78 0.83
C VAL A 97 21.30 -6.56 1.24
N LEU A 98 20.19 -6.41 0.50
CA LEU A 98 18.91 -7.02 0.84
C LEU A 98 18.78 -8.41 0.20
N ASP A 99 18.84 -9.44 1.05
CA ASP A 99 18.55 -10.82 0.68
C ASP A 99 17.02 -11.12 0.67
N GLY A 100 16.67 -12.36 0.34
CA GLY A 100 15.26 -12.80 0.28
C GLY A 100 14.53 -12.66 1.61
N ASP A 101 15.20 -12.89 2.73
CA ASP A 101 14.60 -12.79 4.06
C ASP A 101 14.38 -11.32 4.46
N ALA A 102 15.31 -10.43 4.11
CA ALA A 102 15.16 -8.99 4.28
C ALA A 102 13.96 -8.47 3.47
N TRP A 103 13.83 -8.89 2.20
CA TRP A 103 12.67 -8.53 1.38
C TRP A 103 11.36 -9.07 1.94
N THR A 104 11.37 -10.29 2.48
CA THR A 104 10.21 -10.89 3.15
C THR A 104 9.82 -10.06 4.38
N ARG A 105 10.77 -9.69 5.24
CA ARG A 105 10.50 -8.84 6.41
C ARG A 105 9.95 -7.47 6.03
N VAL A 106 10.47 -6.83 4.98
CA VAL A 106 9.92 -5.55 4.47
C VAL A 106 8.49 -5.74 3.98
N HIS A 107 8.22 -6.80 3.21
CA HIS A 107 6.89 -7.04 2.64
C HIS A 107 5.85 -7.30 3.73
N PHE A 108 6.13 -8.21 4.66
CA PHE A 108 5.23 -8.51 5.79
C PHE A 108 5.07 -7.31 6.71
N GLY A 109 6.16 -6.61 7.04
CA GLY A 109 6.09 -5.39 7.85
C GLY A 109 5.22 -4.31 7.20
N LEU A 110 5.29 -4.14 5.89
CA LEU A 110 4.44 -3.18 5.16
C LEU A 110 2.97 -3.58 5.24
N MET A 111 2.66 -4.85 5.00
CA MET A 111 1.29 -5.37 5.07
C MET A 111 0.70 -5.22 6.48
N MET A 112 1.47 -5.52 7.52
CA MET A 112 1.04 -5.32 8.90
C MET A 112 0.64 -3.87 9.19
N GLU A 113 1.46 -2.92 8.77
CA GLU A 113 1.23 -1.49 9.01
C GLU A 113 0.01 -0.96 8.23
N ILE A 114 -0.20 -1.47 7.01
CA ILE A 114 -1.41 -1.18 6.21
C ILE A 114 -2.67 -1.68 6.93
N VAL A 115 -2.67 -2.94 7.38
CA VAL A 115 -3.82 -3.52 8.10
C VAL A 115 -4.08 -2.75 9.39
N TRP A 116 -3.03 -2.52 10.19
CA TRP A 116 -3.13 -1.77 11.43
C TRP A 116 -3.73 -0.38 11.20
N TYR A 117 -3.25 0.37 10.21
CA TYR A 117 -3.74 1.72 9.92
C TYR A 117 -5.21 1.72 9.51
N ALA A 118 -5.63 0.77 8.66
CA ALA A 118 -7.03 0.68 8.23
C ALA A 118 -7.96 0.35 9.42
N THR A 119 -7.55 -0.57 10.29
CA THR A 119 -8.27 -0.93 11.52
C THR A 119 -8.33 0.24 12.49
N ASP A 120 -7.23 1.00 12.64
CA ASP A 120 -7.15 2.19 13.50
C ASP A 120 -8.11 3.30 13.01
N VAL A 121 -8.22 3.51 11.70
CA VAL A 121 -9.20 4.45 11.13
C VAL A 121 -10.63 4.03 11.46
N ALA A 122 -10.96 2.73 11.34
CA ALA A 122 -12.28 2.22 11.67
C ALA A 122 -12.61 2.42 13.18
N ARG A 123 -11.65 2.13 14.06
CA ARG A 123 -11.78 2.36 15.51
C ARG A 123 -11.95 3.84 15.86
N TRP A 124 -11.21 4.72 15.19
CA TRP A 124 -11.32 6.16 15.40
C TRP A 124 -12.69 6.70 14.98
N LEU A 125 -13.22 6.25 13.84
CA LEU A 125 -14.57 6.62 13.39
C LEU A 125 -15.65 6.08 14.34
N ASP A 126 -15.50 4.87 14.86
CA ASP A 126 -16.39 4.31 15.89
C ASP A 126 -16.39 5.15 17.17
N ALA A 127 -15.20 5.48 17.70
CA ALA A 127 -15.08 6.35 18.86
C ALA A 127 -15.69 7.74 18.63
N SER A 128 -15.51 8.28 17.42
CA SER A 128 -16.04 9.59 17.02
C SER A 128 -17.55 9.59 16.78
N ALA A 129 -18.12 8.43 16.44
CA ALA A 129 -19.57 8.25 16.37
C ALA A 129 -20.21 8.35 17.76
N GLY A 130 -19.48 8.05 18.85
CA GLY A 130 -20.01 7.94 20.20
C GLY A 130 -20.68 6.59 20.48
N ARG A 131 -21.33 6.42 21.65
CA ARG A 131 -22.09 5.19 21.99
C ARG A 131 -23.39 5.01 21.17
N VAL A 132 -23.39 5.37 19.89
CA VAL A 132 -24.60 5.37 19.02
C VAL A 132 -25.01 3.94 18.64
N TYR A 133 -24.05 2.99 18.66
CA TYR A 133 -24.33 1.55 18.63
C TYR A 133 -25.24 1.05 19.76
N GLY A 134 -25.43 1.82 20.83
CA GLY A 134 -26.29 1.48 21.96
C GLY A 134 -27.75 1.16 21.57
N ALA A 135 -28.20 1.57 20.37
CA ALA A 135 -29.53 1.26 19.86
C ALA A 135 -29.63 -0.08 19.09
N LYS A 136 -28.51 -0.71 18.71
CA LYS A 136 -28.49 -1.92 17.85
C LYS A 136 -27.35 -2.89 18.22
N PRO A 137 -27.53 -3.77 19.22
CA PRO A 137 -26.50 -4.71 19.68
C PRO A 137 -25.89 -5.59 18.57
N ALA A 138 -26.71 -6.06 17.63
CA ALA A 138 -26.23 -6.88 16.52
C ALA A 138 -25.27 -6.14 15.57
N ALA A 139 -25.44 -4.83 15.38
CA ALA A 139 -24.52 -4.02 14.58
C ALA A 139 -23.18 -3.84 15.29
N ARG A 140 -23.20 -3.72 16.62
CA ARG A 140 -21.99 -3.64 17.43
C ARG A 140 -21.20 -4.94 17.40
N GLU A 141 -21.85 -6.05 17.68
CA GLU A 141 -21.24 -7.38 17.67
C GLU A 141 -20.56 -7.65 16.33
N ARG A 142 -21.25 -7.35 15.22
CA ARG A 142 -20.68 -7.55 13.90
C ARG A 142 -19.51 -6.60 13.60
N PHE A 143 -19.56 -5.34 14.05
CA PHE A 143 -18.42 -4.43 13.92
C PHE A 143 -17.20 -4.99 14.70
N ASP A 144 -17.42 -5.48 15.91
CA ASP A 144 -16.37 -6.10 16.73
C ASP A 144 -15.82 -7.38 16.08
N ASP A 145 -16.65 -8.22 15.45
CA ASP A 145 -16.21 -9.39 14.67
C ASP A 145 -15.31 -9.01 13.49
N VAL A 146 -15.67 -7.95 12.77
CA VAL A 146 -14.89 -7.43 11.63
C VAL A 146 -13.52 -6.94 12.10
N LEU A 147 -13.47 -6.17 13.19
CA LEU A 147 -12.20 -5.70 13.76
C LEU A 147 -11.34 -6.86 14.27
N ARG A 148 -11.96 -7.87 14.91
CA ARG A 148 -11.25 -9.06 15.38
C ARG A 148 -10.59 -9.82 14.23
N ALA A 149 -11.30 -10.01 13.11
CA ALA A 149 -10.72 -10.65 11.93
C ALA A 149 -9.53 -9.86 11.35
N CYS A 150 -9.55 -8.53 11.45
CA CYS A 150 -8.38 -7.71 11.06
C CYS A 150 -7.20 -7.93 12.01
N ASP A 151 -7.45 -7.95 13.33
CA ASP A 151 -6.42 -8.19 14.34
C ASP A 151 -5.81 -9.60 14.19
N ASP A 152 -6.62 -10.60 13.86
CA ASP A 152 -6.16 -11.97 13.64
C ASP A 152 -5.25 -12.06 12.40
N VAL A 153 -5.58 -11.39 11.29
CA VAL A 153 -4.68 -11.25 10.14
C VAL A 153 -3.38 -10.54 10.52
N TRP A 154 -3.47 -9.46 11.29
CA TRP A 154 -2.27 -8.73 11.73
C TRP A 154 -1.34 -9.64 12.57
N ARG A 155 -1.90 -10.44 13.49
CA ARG A 155 -1.13 -11.41 14.29
C ARG A 155 -0.55 -12.51 13.42
N ALA A 156 -1.31 -13.03 12.46
CA ALA A 156 -0.86 -14.05 11.53
C ALA A 156 0.32 -13.55 10.67
N LEU A 157 0.27 -12.29 10.21
CA LEU A 157 1.39 -11.63 9.54
C LEU A 157 2.61 -11.46 10.45
N TYR A 158 2.40 -11.07 11.71
CA TYR A 158 3.48 -10.87 12.68
C TYR A 158 4.22 -12.18 13.00
N HIS A 159 3.48 -13.25 13.24
CA HIS A 159 4.03 -14.58 13.55
C HIS A 159 4.39 -15.38 12.30
N GLN A 160 3.97 -14.94 11.11
CA GLN A 160 4.09 -15.65 9.84
C GLN A 160 3.50 -17.07 9.90
N GLN A 161 2.35 -17.21 10.57
CA GLN A 161 1.67 -18.46 10.82
C GLN A 161 0.16 -18.29 10.63
N GLU A 162 -0.51 -19.35 10.19
CA GLU A 162 -1.99 -19.39 10.06
C GLU A 162 -2.59 -18.30 9.15
N LEU A 163 -1.79 -17.71 8.24
CA LEU A 163 -2.21 -16.58 7.41
C LEU A 163 -3.37 -16.92 6.49
N GLU A 164 -3.41 -18.14 5.96
CA GLU A 164 -4.51 -18.62 5.11
C GLU A 164 -5.82 -18.67 5.89
N ALA A 165 -5.83 -19.28 7.08
CA ALA A 165 -7.00 -19.37 7.94
C ALA A 165 -7.49 -17.99 8.41
N ALA A 166 -6.58 -17.11 8.82
CA ALA A 166 -6.92 -15.74 9.19
C ALA A 166 -7.47 -14.94 7.99
N GLY A 167 -6.89 -15.13 6.81
CA GLY A 167 -7.36 -14.53 5.55
C GLY A 167 -8.76 -15.00 5.15
N GLU A 168 -9.07 -16.28 5.30
CA GLU A 168 -10.41 -16.83 5.07
C GLU A 168 -11.44 -16.29 6.04
N ALA A 169 -11.11 -16.19 7.33
CA ALA A 169 -11.98 -15.58 8.33
C ALA A 169 -12.27 -14.11 7.99
N ALA A 170 -11.26 -13.34 7.59
CA ALA A 170 -11.42 -11.96 7.13
C ALA A 170 -12.25 -11.85 5.85
N ARG A 171 -12.04 -12.72 4.85
CA ARG A 171 -12.90 -12.81 3.65
C ARG A 171 -14.36 -13.07 4.00
N HIS A 172 -14.61 -14.00 4.93
CA HIS A 172 -15.94 -14.32 5.39
C HIS A 172 -16.62 -13.09 6.05
N GLN A 173 -15.91 -12.38 6.92
CA GLN A 173 -16.45 -11.17 7.53
C GLN A 173 -16.68 -10.05 6.51
N HIS A 174 -15.81 -9.90 5.51
CA HIS A 174 -16.03 -8.95 4.42
C HIS A 174 -17.33 -9.24 3.67
N ALA A 175 -17.61 -10.51 3.33
CA ALA A 175 -18.84 -10.91 2.63
C ALA A 175 -20.12 -10.56 3.43
N LEU A 176 -20.02 -10.47 4.76
CA LEU A 176 -21.13 -10.12 5.64
C LEU A 176 -21.24 -8.61 5.91
N ALA A 177 -20.16 -7.85 5.74
CA ALA A 177 -20.08 -6.43 6.07
C ALA A 177 -21.11 -5.52 5.35
N PRO A 178 -21.48 -5.72 4.07
CA PRO A 178 -22.49 -4.86 3.42
C PRO A 178 -23.84 -4.83 4.16
N ARG A 179 -24.19 -5.90 4.88
CA ARG A 179 -25.44 -6.01 5.64
C ARG A 179 -25.49 -5.07 6.85
N LEU A 180 -24.34 -4.56 7.30
CA LEU A 180 -24.22 -3.64 8.43
C LEU A 180 -24.74 -2.24 8.11
N THR A 181 -24.56 -1.80 6.87
CA THR A 181 -24.82 -0.39 6.50
C THR A 181 -26.31 -0.09 6.30
N LEU A 182 -27.16 -1.12 6.23
CA LEU A 182 -28.60 -1.00 6.03
C LEU A 182 -29.26 -0.32 7.24
N GLY A 183 -29.88 0.84 7.01
CA GLY A 183 -30.61 1.58 8.05
C GLY A 183 -29.71 2.30 9.08
N THR A 184 -28.44 2.53 8.74
CA THR A 184 -27.50 3.37 9.53
C THR A 184 -27.25 4.70 8.82
N ALA A 185 -27.06 5.77 9.57
CA ALA A 185 -26.85 7.12 9.04
C ALA A 185 -25.70 7.83 9.76
N GLY A 186 -25.19 8.90 9.14
CA GLY A 186 -24.15 9.74 9.74
C GLY A 186 -22.83 8.98 10.01
N GLN A 187 -22.26 9.21 11.19
CA GLN A 187 -20.94 8.70 11.59
C GLN A 187 -20.90 7.18 11.74
N GLU A 188 -22.00 6.54 12.15
CA GLU A 188 -22.06 5.08 12.26
C GLU A 188 -21.83 4.41 10.90
N ARG A 189 -22.48 4.94 9.86
CA ARG A 189 -22.32 4.42 8.49
C ARG A 189 -20.87 4.57 8.02
N LEU A 190 -20.19 5.65 8.39
CA LEU A 190 -18.79 5.87 8.06
C LEU A 190 -17.89 4.86 8.80
N ALA A 191 -18.11 4.63 10.09
CA ALA A 191 -17.37 3.63 10.87
C ALA A 191 -17.54 2.21 10.30
N LEU A 192 -18.78 1.82 9.99
CA LEU A 192 -19.07 0.52 9.37
C LEU A 192 -18.43 0.37 7.99
N LYS A 193 -18.47 1.42 7.16
CA LYS A 193 -17.82 1.40 5.84
C LYS A 193 -16.31 1.36 5.95
N ALA A 194 -15.72 2.06 6.93
CA ALA A 194 -14.29 1.99 7.20
C ALA A 194 -13.88 0.59 7.69
N ALA A 195 -14.69 -0.05 8.54
CA ALA A 195 -14.46 -1.44 8.95
C ALA A 195 -14.54 -2.43 7.77
N GLU A 196 -15.50 -2.23 6.86
CA GLU A 196 -15.59 -3.02 5.61
C GLU A 196 -14.31 -2.88 4.76
N HIS A 197 -13.81 -1.65 4.59
CA HIS A 197 -12.54 -1.42 3.89
C HIS A 197 -11.34 -1.99 4.65
N ALA A 198 -11.32 -1.90 5.98
CA ALA A 198 -10.25 -2.45 6.80
C ALA A 198 -10.16 -3.98 6.69
N VAL A 199 -11.29 -4.69 6.74
CA VAL A 199 -11.28 -6.15 6.59
C VAL A 199 -10.96 -6.57 5.16
N HIS A 200 -11.34 -5.75 4.17
CA HIS A 200 -10.90 -5.97 2.80
C HIS A 200 -9.37 -5.83 2.69
N ALA A 201 -8.81 -4.76 3.27
CA ALA A 201 -7.35 -4.60 3.33
C ALA A 201 -6.66 -5.79 4.03
N ALA A 202 -7.24 -6.28 5.13
CA ALA A 202 -6.73 -7.43 5.86
C ALA A 202 -6.66 -8.69 4.99
N TYR A 203 -7.75 -9.14 4.38
CA TYR A 203 -7.64 -10.39 3.61
C TYR A 203 -6.80 -10.25 2.34
N ARG A 204 -6.72 -9.06 1.72
CA ARG A 204 -5.79 -8.84 0.58
C ARG A 204 -4.33 -8.88 1.03
N ALA A 205 -4.03 -8.40 2.23
CA ALA A 205 -2.72 -8.57 2.84
C ALA A 205 -2.43 -10.06 3.14
N ALA A 206 -3.42 -10.83 3.62
CA ALA A 206 -3.28 -12.27 3.80
C ALA A 206 -3.02 -13.02 2.47
N ASP A 207 -3.62 -12.56 1.37
CA ASP A 207 -3.35 -13.05 0.01
C ASP A 207 -1.99 -12.57 -0.56
N GLY A 208 -1.21 -11.82 0.22
CA GLY A 208 0.09 -11.30 -0.19
C GLY A 208 0.04 -10.11 -1.15
N SER A 209 -1.12 -9.47 -1.32
CA SER A 209 -1.28 -8.29 -2.18
C SER A 209 -1.18 -6.98 -1.38
N ALA A 210 0.05 -6.47 -1.22
CA ALA A 210 0.28 -5.16 -0.60
C ALA A 210 -0.40 -4.00 -1.36
N VAL A 211 -0.52 -4.11 -2.70
CA VAL A 211 -1.20 -3.10 -3.55
C VAL A 211 -2.67 -2.97 -3.17
N ASP A 212 -3.41 -4.08 -3.21
CA ASP A 212 -4.84 -4.04 -2.95
C ASP A 212 -5.11 -3.69 -1.49
N ALA A 213 -4.30 -4.22 -0.57
CA ALA A 213 -4.39 -3.85 0.84
C ALA A 213 -4.24 -2.33 1.04
N ALA A 214 -3.24 -1.70 0.42
CA ALA A 214 -3.02 -0.26 0.50
C ALA A 214 -4.17 0.54 -0.13
N CYS A 215 -4.73 0.10 -1.26
CA CYS A 215 -5.89 0.72 -1.90
C CYS A 215 -7.11 0.74 -0.96
N TYR A 216 -7.42 -0.38 -0.29
CA TYR A 216 -8.53 -0.44 0.64
C TYR A 216 -8.27 0.33 1.94
N MET A 217 -7.02 0.35 2.44
CA MET A 217 -6.63 1.24 3.53
C MET A 217 -6.84 2.72 3.15
N ALA A 218 -6.48 3.13 1.94
CA ALA A 218 -6.70 4.50 1.46
C ALA A 218 -8.20 4.85 1.34
N GLN A 219 -9.04 3.88 0.93
CA GLN A 219 -10.49 4.03 0.93
C GLN A 219 -11.06 4.20 2.35
N ALA A 220 -10.56 3.43 3.33
CA ALA A 220 -10.93 3.63 4.75
C ALA A 220 -10.56 5.04 5.23
N ALA A 221 -9.33 5.48 4.95
CA ALA A 221 -8.83 6.80 5.35
C ALA A 221 -9.67 7.95 4.76
N LYS A 222 -10.09 7.84 3.49
CA LYS A 222 -10.96 8.82 2.83
C LYS A 222 -12.25 9.12 3.59
N LEU A 223 -12.79 8.15 4.33
CA LEU A 223 -14.00 8.32 5.14
C LEU A 223 -13.78 9.17 6.38
N ALA A 224 -12.55 9.23 6.89
CA ALA A 224 -12.21 9.93 8.12
C ALA A 224 -12.08 11.47 7.98
N ARG A 225 -12.28 12.02 6.77
CA ARG A 225 -12.33 13.44 6.31
C ARG A 225 -11.37 14.46 6.94
N ASP A 226 -11.27 14.53 8.27
CA ASP A 226 -10.54 15.53 9.05
C ASP A 226 -9.22 15.03 9.66
N TYR A 227 -8.99 13.71 9.76
CA TYR A 227 -7.81 13.20 10.46
C TYR A 227 -6.74 12.59 9.54
N ARG A 228 -7.14 12.00 8.41
CA ARG A 228 -6.28 11.19 7.54
C ARG A 228 -6.83 11.20 6.10
N SER A 229 -6.59 12.27 5.35
CA SER A 229 -7.00 12.29 3.93
C SER A 229 -6.43 11.10 3.16
N GLU A 230 -7.05 10.72 2.03
CA GLU A 230 -6.53 9.65 1.15
C GLU A 230 -5.04 9.84 0.83
N HIS A 231 -4.62 11.10 0.64
CA HIS A 231 -3.24 11.47 0.45
C HIS A 231 -2.35 11.26 1.69
N ALA A 232 -2.88 11.46 2.90
CA ALA A 232 -2.18 11.13 4.13
C ALA A 232 -1.96 9.62 4.27
N ALA A 233 -2.89 8.80 3.76
CA ALA A 233 -2.76 7.34 3.76
C ALA A 233 -1.65 6.87 2.81
N TRP A 234 -1.60 7.40 1.58
CA TRP A 234 -0.51 7.09 0.65
C TRP A 234 0.84 7.60 1.15
N ARG A 235 0.88 8.78 1.78
CA ARG A 235 2.10 9.28 2.44
C ARG A 235 2.54 8.35 3.58
N PHE A 236 1.62 7.92 4.43
CA PHE A 236 1.91 6.95 5.51
C PHE A 236 2.56 5.68 4.95
N VAL A 237 2.00 5.13 3.88
CA VAL A 237 2.53 3.94 3.21
C VAL A 237 3.96 4.14 2.70
N VAL A 238 4.26 5.29 2.09
CA VAL A 238 5.64 5.62 1.66
C VAL A 238 6.58 5.71 2.84
N ASP A 239 6.17 6.40 3.91
CA ASP A 239 6.98 6.59 5.11
C ASP A 239 7.28 5.24 5.79
N VAL A 240 6.29 4.35 5.85
CA VAL A 240 6.45 2.98 6.33
C VAL A 240 7.41 2.18 5.45
N LEU A 241 7.21 2.16 4.13
CA LEU A 241 8.08 1.44 3.20
C LEU A 241 9.53 1.90 3.35
N PHE A 242 9.77 3.22 3.40
CA PHE A 242 11.12 3.76 3.55
C PHE A 242 11.74 3.42 4.89
N ARG A 243 11.00 3.51 5.99
CA ARG A 243 11.47 3.11 7.32
C ARG A 243 11.86 1.63 7.36
N LEU A 244 11.05 0.76 6.77
CA LEU A 244 11.32 -0.69 6.72
C LEU A 244 12.55 -0.99 5.86
N LEU A 245 12.67 -0.34 4.70
CA LEU A 245 13.85 -0.46 3.84
C LEU A 245 15.12 0.03 4.54
N ASP A 246 15.10 1.21 5.16
CA ASP A 246 16.28 1.75 5.85
C ASP A 246 16.70 0.87 7.03
N LYS A 247 15.73 0.28 7.75
CA LYS A 247 16.02 -0.66 8.83
C LYS A 247 16.77 -1.89 8.33
N GLU A 248 16.40 -2.45 7.18
CA GLU A 248 17.08 -3.63 6.64
C GLU A 248 18.38 -3.27 5.90
N ILE A 249 18.47 -2.08 5.28
CA ILE A 249 19.70 -1.59 4.64
C ILE A 249 20.78 -1.28 5.68
N GLY A 250 20.40 -0.84 6.89
CA GLY A 250 21.33 -0.44 7.94
C GLY A 250 21.84 -1.58 8.84
N LYS A 251 21.48 -2.84 8.55
CA LYS A 251 22.02 -4.03 9.23
C LYS A 251 23.32 -4.48 8.59
#